data_AF-A0A5J5WIW3-F1
#
_entry.id   AF-A0A5J5WIW3-F1
#
_cell.length_a   1.000
_cell.length_b   1.000
_cell.length_c   1.000
_cell.angle_alpha   90.00
_cell.angle_beta   90.00
_cell.angle_gamma   90.00
#
_symmetry.space_group_name_H-M   'P 1'
#
loop_
_entity.id
_entity.type
_entity.pdbx_description
1 polymer ?
#
loop_
_entity_poly.entity_id
_entity_poly.type
_entity_poly.pdbx_seq_one_letter_code
_entity_poly.pdbx_strand_id
1 'polypeptide(L)'
;MFWLRKFWIIILVLVVDVFRAKVYAVPAKPCRILLDTDVDTDDFFALLYLLKLNRSEFELEVKLFSCIFYDILYMMGRDDIAVGVGGEGGILEDGTILPNVGGYLPIIEQGMTTAGGCRYRQAIPVGLRGRLDFDTNYGIRKSFLPQGSRKYSPLKQPTAQQVMIEKTSAGPITVFVTGAHTNFAVFLRKNPHLKRNIEHIYVMGGGVRSNNPTGCCPKHGTPHCHPRQCGDPGNLFTDYNTNPYAEFNIFGDPFAAYQVFHSGIPVTLVSLDATNTIPITEEFFKAFEQSQWTYEAQYCFKSLKMARDTWFDDRFYTSYFMWDSFTSGVAVSIMRNYGKNNGENEFAEMEYMNISVVTSNEPYGICDGSNPLFDGLHFPKFKLNKSGLHSGHVQMGLRDPFCFVENGKGKCKDGYTEEGTGPDSVRVLVATKAKPNHDLTSKLNREFFTNFLDVLNRPENTARFNLTTEFPHFRQAFYEPDFKNRTLGKPVVFDMDMSAGDFMALFYLLKVPVELLNLKAILVSPTGWPNAAAIDIVYDLLHMMGRDDIPVGLGDVFAMSQSDQIFHLVGDCKYAKAIPHGSGGFLDSDTIYGLARDLPRSPRRMCIL
;
A
#
# COMPACT_ATOMS: atom_id res chain seq x y z
N MET A 1 -11.37 1.43 -76.00
CA MET A 1 -12.07 2.34 -75.05
C MET A 1 -12.69 1.61 -73.84
N PHE A 2 -13.19 0.37 -73.97
CA PHE A 2 -13.77 -0.40 -72.86
C PHE A 2 -12.76 -0.89 -71.79
N TRP A 3 -11.53 -1.22 -72.20
CA TRP A 3 -10.49 -1.74 -71.28
C TRP A 3 -9.93 -0.67 -70.33
N LEU A 4 -9.73 0.55 -70.81
CA LEU A 4 -9.31 1.68 -69.95
C LEU A 4 -10.36 1.98 -68.88
N ARG A 5 -11.66 1.93 -69.20
CA ARG A 5 -12.73 2.16 -68.21
C ARG A 5 -12.71 1.12 -67.09
N LYS A 6 -12.49 -0.17 -67.39
CA LYS A 6 -12.40 -1.22 -66.37
C LYS A 6 -11.15 -1.07 -65.50
N PHE A 7 -10.02 -0.68 -66.08
CA PHE A 7 -8.78 -0.44 -65.34
C PHE A 7 -8.91 0.71 -64.33
N TRP A 8 -9.52 1.83 -64.75
CA TRP A 8 -9.81 2.96 -63.86
C TRP A 8 -10.82 2.63 -62.76
N ILE A 9 -11.82 1.79 -63.04
CA ILE A 9 -12.78 1.33 -62.01
C ILE A 9 -12.10 0.44 -60.97
N ILE A 10 -11.20 -0.46 -61.38
CA ILE A 10 -10.46 -1.33 -60.45
C ILE A 10 -9.52 -0.50 -59.56
N ILE A 11 -8.82 0.49 -60.14
CA ILE A 11 -8.00 1.43 -59.36
C ILE A 11 -8.87 2.24 -58.40
N LEU A 12 -10.05 2.72 -58.83
CA LEU A 12 -10.93 3.49 -57.97
C LEU A 12 -11.46 2.64 -56.80
N VAL A 13 -11.80 1.37 -57.03
CA VAL A 13 -12.24 0.43 -55.98
C VAL A 13 -11.09 0.13 -55.01
N LEU A 14 -9.88 -0.12 -55.51
CA LEU A 14 -8.71 -0.36 -54.66
C LEU A 14 -8.32 0.87 -53.84
N VAL A 15 -8.40 2.08 -54.43
CA VAL A 15 -8.14 3.33 -53.71
C VAL A 15 -9.23 3.58 -52.67
N VAL A 16 -10.51 3.35 -52.99
CA VAL A 16 -11.61 3.47 -52.03
C VAL A 16 -11.50 2.45 -50.90
N ASP A 17 -11.07 1.21 -51.16
CA ASP A 17 -10.85 0.19 -50.12
C ASP A 17 -9.63 0.51 -49.25
N VAL A 18 -8.53 1.03 -49.82
CA VAL A 18 -7.37 1.50 -49.05
C VAL A 18 -7.71 2.73 -48.20
N PHE A 19 -8.58 3.63 -48.71
CA PHE A 19 -9.09 4.75 -47.92
C PHE A 19 -10.15 4.32 -46.89
N ARG A 20 -10.99 3.31 -47.17
CA ARG A 20 -11.91 2.72 -46.17
C ARG A 20 -11.16 2.03 -45.04
N ALA A 21 -10.08 1.30 -45.36
CA ALA A 21 -9.20 0.68 -44.39
C ALA A 21 -8.43 1.71 -43.54
N LYS A 22 -8.14 2.89 -44.10
CA LYS A 22 -7.54 4.01 -43.35
C LYS A 22 -8.53 4.88 -42.56
N VAL A 23 -9.84 4.81 -42.83
CA VAL A 23 -10.86 5.70 -42.23
C VAL A 23 -11.67 5.04 -41.10
N TYR A 24 -11.46 3.74 -40.82
CA TYR A 24 -12.08 3.05 -39.66
C TYR A 24 -11.08 2.40 -38.70
N ALA A 25 -9.85 2.93 -38.60
CA ALA A 25 -9.08 2.73 -37.38
C ALA A 25 -9.62 3.70 -36.33
N VAL A 26 -10.72 3.32 -35.66
CA VAL A 26 -11.07 3.94 -34.37
C VAL A 26 -9.82 3.76 -33.50
N PRO A 27 -9.19 4.84 -32.98
CA PRO A 27 -8.08 4.68 -32.05
C PRO A 27 -8.59 3.77 -30.93
N ALA A 28 -7.93 2.62 -30.73
CA ALA A 28 -8.31 1.73 -29.65
C ALA A 28 -8.30 2.56 -28.36
N LYS A 29 -9.42 2.57 -27.62
CA LYS A 29 -9.45 3.27 -26.34
C LYS A 29 -8.38 2.65 -25.43
N PRO A 30 -7.65 3.46 -24.66
CA PRO A 30 -6.63 2.94 -23.76
C PRO A 30 -7.27 1.97 -22.76
N CYS A 31 -6.51 0.95 -22.36
CA CYS A 31 -6.90 0.04 -21.29
C CYS A 31 -6.90 0.83 -19.98
N ARG A 32 -8.07 0.90 -19.34
CA ARG A 32 -8.22 1.61 -18.07
C ARG A 32 -7.79 0.71 -16.92
N ILE A 33 -6.95 1.23 -16.03
CA ILE A 33 -6.42 0.52 -14.86
C ILE A 33 -6.92 1.24 -13.62
N LEU A 34 -7.57 0.51 -12.71
CA LEU A 34 -7.83 0.95 -11.34
C LEU A 34 -6.82 0.30 -10.41
N LEU A 35 -5.96 1.08 -9.78
CA LEU A 35 -4.97 0.57 -8.82
C LEU A 35 -5.45 0.75 -7.37
N ASP A 36 -5.53 -0.34 -6.62
CA ASP A 36 -5.76 -0.40 -5.17
C ASP A 36 -4.47 -0.84 -4.46
N THR A 37 -3.88 0.04 -3.64
CA THR A 37 -2.55 -0.08 -3.02
C THR A 37 -2.55 0.47 -1.59
N ASP A 38 -1.66 -0.06 -0.73
CA ASP A 38 -1.43 0.31 0.67
C ASP A 38 -0.15 1.15 0.91
N VAL A 39 0.67 1.32 -0.13
CA VAL A 39 1.63 2.42 -0.30
C VAL A 39 2.87 2.30 0.57
N ASP A 40 3.65 1.26 0.32
CA ASP A 40 5.05 1.16 0.72
C ASP A 40 5.99 1.41 -0.48
N THR A 41 7.29 1.19 -0.27
CA THR A 41 8.39 1.49 -1.18
C THR A 41 8.23 0.76 -2.53
N ASP A 42 7.78 -0.48 -2.50
CA ASP A 42 7.49 -1.32 -3.66
C ASP A 42 6.23 -0.89 -4.42
N ASP A 43 5.16 -0.48 -3.73
CA ASP A 43 4.00 0.15 -4.37
C ASP A 43 4.40 1.46 -5.07
N PHE A 44 5.30 2.25 -4.46
CA PHE A 44 5.80 3.48 -5.05
C PHE A 44 6.53 3.20 -6.38
N PHE A 45 7.29 2.11 -6.45
CA PHE A 45 7.92 1.65 -7.70
C PHE A 45 6.87 1.23 -8.74
N ALA A 46 5.85 0.49 -8.32
CA ALA A 46 4.77 0.04 -9.17
C ALA A 46 4.01 1.23 -9.79
N LEU A 47 3.64 2.21 -8.97
CA LEU A 47 2.97 3.42 -9.42
C LEU A 47 3.81 4.19 -10.45
N LEU A 48 5.08 4.48 -10.13
CA LEU A 48 5.93 5.25 -11.04
C LEU A 48 6.18 4.49 -12.35
N TYR A 49 6.34 3.16 -12.30
CA TYR A 49 6.38 2.33 -13.50
C TYR A 49 5.10 2.46 -14.35
N LEU A 50 3.91 2.39 -13.73
CA LEU A 50 2.63 2.52 -14.43
C LEU A 50 2.44 3.92 -15.03
N LEU A 51 2.85 4.98 -14.33
CA LEU A 51 2.78 6.36 -14.80
C LEU A 51 3.68 6.65 -16.00
N LYS A 52 4.70 5.81 -16.23
CA LYS A 52 5.62 5.88 -17.37
C LYS A 52 5.11 5.21 -18.63
N LEU A 53 4.11 4.35 -18.52
CA LEU A 53 3.56 3.63 -19.67
C LEU A 53 2.94 4.58 -20.70
N ASN A 54 2.83 4.08 -21.94
CA ASN A 54 2.25 4.84 -23.04
C ASN A 54 0.78 5.14 -22.75
N ARG A 55 0.44 6.43 -22.64
CA ARG A 55 -0.92 6.90 -22.30
C ARG A 55 -1.96 6.60 -23.39
N SER A 56 -1.51 6.32 -24.60
CA SER A 56 -2.39 5.87 -25.69
C SER A 56 -2.78 4.40 -25.55
N GLU A 57 -2.00 3.62 -24.78
CA GLU A 57 -2.26 2.20 -24.49
C GLU A 57 -2.94 2.02 -23.14
N PHE A 58 -2.54 2.81 -22.13
CA PHE A 58 -2.97 2.64 -20.74
C PHE A 58 -3.41 3.96 -20.12
N GLU A 59 -4.57 3.94 -19.48
CA GLU A 59 -5.12 5.05 -18.70
C GLU A 59 -5.21 4.63 -17.24
N LEU A 60 -4.31 5.17 -16.40
CA LEU A 60 -4.26 4.87 -14.98
C LEU A 60 -5.25 5.74 -14.20
N GLU A 61 -6.02 5.09 -13.34
CA GLU A 61 -6.92 5.63 -12.32
C GLU A 61 -6.52 5.00 -10.98
N VAL A 62 -6.46 5.76 -9.88
CA VAL A 62 -5.77 5.28 -8.68
C VAL A 62 -6.63 5.45 -7.42
N LYS A 63 -6.61 4.48 -6.53
CA LYS A 63 -7.24 4.50 -5.21
C LYS A 63 -6.15 4.35 -4.16
N LEU A 64 -6.05 5.31 -3.24
CA LEU A 64 -4.84 5.51 -2.45
C LEU A 64 -5.16 6.00 -1.06
N PHE A 65 -4.34 5.58 -0.11
CA PHE A 65 -4.19 6.28 1.15
C PHE A 65 -2.79 6.89 1.20
N SER A 66 -2.67 8.21 1.04
CA SER A 66 -1.58 9.05 1.59
C SER A 66 -1.51 10.40 0.88
N CYS A 67 -1.24 11.48 1.64
CA CYS A 67 -0.95 12.80 1.07
C CYS A 67 0.25 12.81 0.11
N ILE A 68 1.12 11.78 0.17
CA ILE A 68 2.31 11.62 -0.70
C ILE A 68 1.90 11.58 -2.17
N PHE A 69 0.77 10.97 -2.51
CA PHE A 69 0.36 10.81 -3.91
C PHE A 69 -0.04 12.10 -4.59
N TYR A 70 -0.62 13.05 -3.88
CA TYR A 70 -0.87 14.35 -4.51
C TYR A 70 0.42 15.00 -4.96
N ASP A 71 1.49 14.80 -4.18
CA ASP A 71 2.81 15.33 -4.51
C ASP A 71 3.43 14.52 -5.68
N ILE A 72 3.29 13.19 -5.71
CA ILE A 72 3.76 12.34 -6.83
C ILE A 72 2.99 12.59 -8.13
N LEU A 73 1.65 12.64 -8.07
CA LEU A 73 0.80 12.88 -9.23
C LEU A 73 1.06 14.28 -9.77
N TYR A 74 1.16 15.28 -8.91
CA TYR A 74 1.58 16.62 -9.32
C TYR A 74 2.96 16.56 -10.00
N MET A 75 3.91 15.84 -9.39
CA MET A 75 5.27 15.68 -9.90
C MET A 75 5.29 15.09 -11.32
N MET A 76 4.48 14.05 -11.55
CA MET A 76 4.31 13.37 -12.84
C MET A 76 3.38 14.11 -13.81
N GLY A 77 2.82 15.26 -13.39
CA GLY A 77 1.87 16.03 -14.20
C GLY A 77 0.56 15.29 -14.46
N ARG A 78 0.09 14.54 -13.46
CA ARG A 78 -1.06 13.63 -13.48
C ARG A 78 -2.12 13.94 -12.44
N ASP A 79 -2.36 15.23 -12.18
CA ASP A 79 -3.45 15.67 -11.29
C ASP A 79 -4.84 15.28 -11.82
N ASP A 80 -4.96 14.86 -13.08
CA ASP A 80 -6.17 14.28 -13.69
C ASP A 80 -6.60 12.95 -13.06
N ILE A 81 -5.67 12.22 -12.43
CA ILE A 81 -5.95 10.93 -11.81
C ILE A 81 -6.80 11.15 -10.55
N ALA A 82 -8.01 10.58 -10.54
CA ALA A 82 -8.83 10.52 -9.33
C ALA A 82 -8.08 9.75 -8.24
N VAL A 83 -8.23 10.18 -6.99
CA VAL A 83 -7.63 9.52 -5.82
C VAL A 83 -8.71 9.37 -4.77
N GLY A 84 -8.98 8.14 -4.34
CA GLY A 84 -9.99 7.85 -3.31
C GLY A 84 -9.34 7.26 -2.07
N VAL A 85 -9.72 7.74 -0.89
CA VAL A 85 -9.17 7.28 0.40
C VAL A 85 -10.13 6.29 1.05
N GLY A 86 -9.64 5.21 1.62
CA GLY A 86 -10.47 4.20 2.28
C GLY A 86 -11.43 4.87 3.27
N GLY A 87 -12.73 4.67 3.08
CA GLY A 87 -13.74 5.35 3.90
C GLY A 87 -13.98 4.61 5.21
N GLU A 88 -14.55 5.28 6.19
CA GLU A 88 -14.74 4.72 7.54
C GLU A 88 -16.24 4.53 7.87
N GLY A 89 -17.05 4.16 6.87
CA GLY A 89 -18.42 3.72 7.08
C GLY A 89 -18.48 2.39 7.83
N GLY A 90 -19.66 2.06 8.39
CA GLY A 90 -19.85 0.86 9.21
C GLY A 90 -20.50 -0.33 8.49
N ILE A 91 -20.31 -1.52 9.07
CA ILE A 91 -21.05 -2.74 8.71
C ILE A 91 -21.99 -3.10 9.87
N LEU A 92 -23.29 -3.22 9.60
CA LEU A 92 -24.29 -3.61 10.59
C LEU A 92 -24.10 -5.07 11.05
N GLU A 93 -24.70 -5.43 12.18
CA GLU A 93 -24.63 -6.80 12.73
C GLU A 93 -25.15 -7.89 11.78
N ASP A 94 -26.08 -7.54 10.88
CA ASP A 94 -26.61 -8.46 9.85
C ASP A 94 -25.69 -8.59 8.63
N GLY A 95 -24.59 -7.84 8.59
CA GLY A 95 -23.66 -7.75 7.46
C GLY A 95 -24.07 -6.75 6.38
N THR A 96 -25.05 -5.88 6.64
CA THR A 96 -25.38 -4.79 5.72
C THR A 96 -24.23 -3.75 5.72
N ILE A 97 -23.55 -3.65 4.59
CA ILE A 97 -22.49 -2.67 4.34
C ILE A 97 -23.12 -1.29 4.11
N LEU A 98 -22.81 -0.29 4.94
CA LEU A 98 -23.29 1.08 4.77
C LEU A 98 -22.47 1.85 3.69
N PRO A 99 -22.87 3.07 3.28
CA PRO A 99 -22.05 3.88 2.40
C PRO A 99 -20.67 4.19 2.99
N ASN A 100 -19.68 4.45 2.12
CA ASN A 100 -18.33 4.87 2.52
C ASN A 100 -17.56 3.88 3.40
N VAL A 101 -17.90 2.59 3.40
CA VAL A 101 -17.13 1.54 4.10
C VAL A 101 -15.83 1.24 3.35
N GLY A 102 -14.73 0.99 4.07
CA GLY A 102 -13.41 0.71 3.50
C GLY A 102 -12.30 0.93 4.52
N GLY A 103 -11.11 1.31 4.05
CA GLY A 103 -9.99 1.66 4.93
C GLY A 103 -9.11 0.49 5.31
N TYR A 104 -8.59 0.54 6.54
CA TYR A 104 -7.52 -0.32 7.05
C TYR A 104 -7.99 -1.60 7.73
N LEU A 105 -9.25 -1.64 8.12
CA LEU A 105 -9.77 -2.73 8.91
C LEU A 105 -10.21 -3.88 8.01
N PRO A 106 -9.91 -5.12 8.37
CA PRO A 106 -10.50 -6.25 7.67
C PRO A 106 -12.01 -6.29 7.86
N ILE A 107 -12.75 -6.77 6.86
CA ILE A 107 -14.22 -6.88 6.87
C ILE A 107 -14.72 -7.59 8.14
N ILE A 108 -13.97 -8.59 8.61
CA ILE A 108 -14.34 -9.36 9.81
C ILE A 108 -14.31 -8.52 11.10
N GLU A 109 -13.47 -7.50 11.19
CA GLU A 109 -13.35 -6.64 12.36
C GLU A 109 -14.19 -5.36 12.23
N GLN A 110 -14.79 -5.10 11.07
CA GLN A 110 -15.63 -3.93 10.83
C GLN A 110 -17.03 -4.11 11.45
N GLY A 111 -17.43 -3.12 12.27
CA GLY A 111 -18.75 -2.99 12.85
C GLY A 111 -19.35 -1.60 12.57
N MET A 112 -20.22 -1.11 13.46
CA MET A 112 -20.70 0.28 13.43
C MET A 112 -19.65 1.29 13.92
N THR A 113 -18.56 0.79 14.49
CA THR A 113 -17.34 1.55 14.74
C THR A 113 -16.26 1.06 13.77
N THR A 114 -15.39 1.96 13.34
CA THR A 114 -14.16 1.63 12.60
C THR A 114 -12.96 1.44 13.54
N ALA A 115 -13.26 1.02 14.76
CA ALA A 115 -12.29 0.73 15.80
C ALA A 115 -12.00 -0.78 15.80
N GLY A 116 -11.16 -1.22 14.87
CA GLY A 116 -10.83 -2.64 14.68
C GLY A 116 -9.50 -3.03 15.31
N GLY A 117 -9.14 -4.30 15.17
CA GLY A 117 -7.84 -4.81 15.58
C GLY A 117 -6.74 -4.24 14.69
N CYS A 118 -5.57 -4.02 15.27
CA CYS A 118 -4.39 -3.59 14.54
C CYS A 118 -3.66 -4.81 13.93
N ARG A 119 -4.38 -5.80 13.37
CA ARG A 119 -3.80 -7.11 13.01
C ARG A 119 -2.58 -6.99 12.08
N TYR A 120 -2.74 -6.26 10.98
CA TYR A 120 -1.65 -5.99 10.04
C TYR A 120 -0.52 -5.18 10.69
N ARG A 121 -0.87 -4.12 11.42
CA ARG A 121 0.12 -3.30 12.15
C ARG A 121 0.89 -4.18 13.13
N GLN A 122 0.25 -5.00 13.94
CA GLN A 122 0.92 -5.89 14.89
C GLN A 122 1.95 -6.77 14.20
N ALA A 123 1.66 -7.29 12.99
CA ALA A 123 2.55 -8.15 12.21
C ALA A 123 3.82 -7.49 11.64
N ILE A 124 3.90 -6.15 11.66
CA ILE A 124 5.09 -5.41 11.21
C ILE A 124 6.06 -5.22 12.39
N PRO A 125 7.34 -5.60 12.25
CA PRO A 125 8.34 -5.41 13.30
C PRO A 125 8.60 -3.93 13.57
N VAL A 126 8.93 -3.60 14.82
CA VAL A 126 9.35 -2.25 15.17
C VAL A 126 10.85 -2.11 14.99
N GLY A 127 11.24 -1.06 14.29
CA GLY A 127 12.62 -0.68 14.10
C GLY A 127 13.34 -0.24 15.37
N LEU A 128 14.66 -0.05 15.26
CA LEU A 128 15.50 0.47 16.35
C LEU A 128 14.99 1.80 16.91
N ARG A 129 14.35 2.64 16.08
CA ARG A 129 13.77 3.94 16.47
C ARG A 129 12.25 4.01 16.29
N GLY A 130 11.58 2.87 16.18
CA GLY A 130 10.13 2.82 15.93
C GLY A 130 9.77 2.42 14.49
N ARG A 131 8.46 2.39 14.19
CA ARG A 131 7.94 2.04 12.85
C ARG A 131 8.03 3.17 11.83
N LEU A 132 7.95 4.42 12.29
CA LEU A 132 8.07 5.60 11.42
C LEU A 132 9.48 5.74 10.84
N ASP A 133 10.48 5.15 11.48
CA ASP A 133 11.86 5.06 11.00
C ASP A 133 11.98 4.13 9.77
N PHE A 134 11.06 3.16 9.63
CA PHE A 134 11.00 2.23 8.50
C PHE A 134 10.17 2.77 7.32
N ASP A 135 9.29 3.76 7.53
CA ASP A 135 8.48 4.36 6.45
C ASP A 135 9.33 5.39 5.67
N THR A 136 10.05 4.87 4.67
CA THR A 136 10.96 5.62 3.79
C THR A 136 10.20 6.65 2.94
N ASN A 137 9.01 6.30 2.45
CA ASN A 137 8.20 7.14 1.56
C ASN A 137 7.74 8.41 2.28
N TYR A 138 7.44 8.32 3.57
CA TYR A 138 7.15 9.49 4.39
C TYR A 138 8.36 10.45 4.45
N GLY A 139 9.57 9.91 4.64
CA GLY A 139 10.81 10.69 4.59
C GLY A 139 11.07 11.35 3.24
N ILE A 140 10.80 10.65 2.13
CA ILE A 140 10.94 11.20 0.77
C ILE A 140 10.00 12.37 0.54
N ARG A 141 8.75 12.23 0.97
CA ARG A 141 7.75 13.27 0.82
C ARG A 141 8.13 14.55 1.56
N LYS A 142 8.59 14.43 2.81
CA LYS A 142 9.03 15.59 3.59
C LYS A 142 10.15 16.35 2.90
N SER A 143 11.06 15.59 2.30
CA SER A 143 12.34 16.14 1.91
C SER A 143 12.42 16.57 0.45
N PHE A 144 11.63 15.97 -0.44
CA PHE A 144 11.92 16.07 -1.88
C PHE A 144 10.71 16.28 -2.79
N LEU A 145 9.51 15.83 -2.42
CA LEU A 145 8.38 15.92 -3.34
C LEU A 145 7.80 17.35 -3.42
N PRO A 146 7.54 17.85 -4.65
CA PRO A 146 6.92 19.15 -4.85
C PRO A 146 5.45 19.13 -4.42
N GLN A 147 4.97 20.22 -3.84
CA GLN A 147 3.56 20.35 -3.48
C GLN A 147 2.76 20.97 -4.62
N GLY A 148 1.81 20.19 -5.14
CA GLY A 148 0.81 20.67 -6.07
C GLY A 148 -0.25 21.55 -5.42
N SER A 149 -0.99 22.26 -6.26
CA SER A 149 -2.18 23.03 -5.85
C SER A 149 -3.31 22.15 -5.33
N ARG A 150 -3.36 20.88 -5.77
CA ARG A 150 -4.26 19.85 -5.24
C ARG A 150 -3.86 19.50 -3.80
N LYS A 151 -4.82 19.56 -2.89
CA LYS A 151 -4.63 19.30 -1.46
C LYS A 151 -5.56 18.19 -0.99
N TYR A 152 -5.06 17.37 -0.07
CA TYR A 152 -5.92 16.52 0.73
C TYR A 152 -6.77 17.42 1.65
N SER A 153 -8.07 17.12 1.74
CA SER A 153 -8.96 17.76 2.70
C SER A 153 -9.91 16.69 3.23
N PRO A 154 -9.91 16.37 4.54
CA PRO A 154 -10.64 15.21 5.06
C PRO A 154 -12.12 15.20 4.65
N LEU A 155 -12.80 16.35 4.74
CA LEU A 155 -14.23 16.49 4.42
C LEU A 155 -14.56 16.56 2.92
N LYS A 156 -13.57 16.76 2.04
CA LYS A 156 -13.78 16.89 0.58
C LYS A 156 -13.17 15.73 -0.19
N GLN A 157 -12.43 14.85 0.50
CA GLN A 157 -11.75 13.73 -0.10
C GLN A 157 -12.79 12.69 -0.53
N PRO A 158 -12.88 12.32 -1.82
CA PRO A 158 -13.72 11.20 -2.22
C PRO A 158 -13.23 9.91 -1.57
N THR A 159 -14.16 9.05 -1.19
CA THR A 159 -13.83 7.75 -0.63
C THR A 159 -13.38 6.79 -1.73
N ALA A 160 -12.64 5.76 -1.34
CA ALA A 160 -12.24 4.67 -2.24
C ALA A 160 -13.45 4.06 -2.96
N GLN A 161 -14.57 3.87 -2.24
CA GLN A 161 -15.81 3.35 -2.81
C GLN A 161 -16.39 4.30 -3.85
N GLN A 162 -16.41 5.62 -3.59
CA GLN A 162 -16.91 6.60 -4.54
C GLN A 162 -16.09 6.60 -5.83
N VAL A 163 -14.76 6.56 -5.74
CA VAL A 163 -13.89 6.48 -6.92
C VAL A 163 -14.11 5.16 -7.67
N MET A 164 -14.13 4.01 -7.00
CA MET A 164 -14.39 2.71 -7.64
C MET A 164 -15.74 2.68 -8.35
N ILE A 165 -16.79 3.23 -7.75
CA ILE A 165 -18.13 3.31 -8.35
C ILE A 165 -18.11 4.20 -9.58
N GLU A 166 -17.59 5.43 -9.48
CA GLU A 166 -17.53 6.38 -10.60
C GLU A 166 -16.78 5.78 -11.78
N LYS A 167 -15.58 5.25 -11.50
CA LYS A 167 -14.65 4.73 -12.51
C LYS A 167 -15.13 3.45 -13.15
N THR A 168 -15.65 2.51 -12.37
CA THR A 168 -16.21 1.28 -12.93
C THR A 168 -17.51 1.56 -13.69
N SER A 169 -18.29 2.56 -13.30
CA SER A 169 -19.52 2.95 -14.02
C SER A 169 -19.24 3.57 -15.39
N ALA A 170 -18.07 4.17 -15.60
CA ALA A 170 -17.69 4.81 -16.86
C ALA A 170 -17.43 3.84 -18.02
N GLY A 171 -17.22 2.55 -17.73
CA GLY A 171 -16.99 1.52 -18.75
C GLY A 171 -16.05 0.42 -18.26
N PRO A 172 -15.62 -0.47 -19.18
CA PRO A 172 -14.69 -1.55 -18.86
C PRO A 172 -13.42 -1.04 -18.21
N ILE A 173 -12.93 -1.78 -17.21
CA ILE A 173 -11.75 -1.43 -16.42
C ILE A 173 -11.07 -2.70 -15.90
N THR A 174 -9.75 -2.66 -15.83
CA THR A 174 -8.91 -3.68 -15.19
C THR A 174 -8.52 -3.21 -13.80
N VAL A 175 -8.50 -4.10 -12.81
CA VAL A 175 -8.21 -3.76 -11.42
C VAL A 175 -6.89 -4.39 -10.99
N PHE A 176 -5.99 -3.59 -10.40
CA PHE A 176 -4.76 -4.04 -9.78
C PHE A 176 -4.94 -3.90 -8.27
N VAL A 177 -4.69 -4.97 -7.52
CA VAL A 177 -4.76 -4.98 -6.06
C VAL A 177 -3.38 -5.37 -5.54
N THR A 178 -2.64 -4.39 -5.03
CA THR A 178 -1.29 -4.57 -4.45
C THR A 178 -1.24 -4.42 -2.94
N GLY A 179 -2.37 -4.10 -2.31
CA GLY A 179 -2.53 -4.12 -0.85
C GLY A 179 -3.62 -5.10 -0.38
N ALA A 180 -4.14 -4.89 0.83
CA ALA A 180 -5.24 -5.68 1.36
C ALA A 180 -6.55 -5.54 0.54
N HIS A 181 -7.25 -6.65 0.33
CA HIS A 181 -8.37 -6.77 -0.60
C HIS A 181 -9.69 -6.13 -0.11
N THR A 182 -9.72 -5.63 1.13
CA THR A 182 -10.92 -5.14 1.84
C THR A 182 -11.78 -4.21 1.01
N ASN A 183 -11.17 -3.16 0.46
CA ASN A 183 -11.90 -2.10 -0.21
C ASN A 183 -12.57 -2.61 -1.49
N PHE A 184 -11.85 -3.42 -2.27
CA PHE A 184 -12.39 -4.00 -3.49
C PHE A 184 -13.45 -5.05 -3.20
N ALA A 185 -13.29 -5.88 -2.17
CA ALA A 185 -14.31 -6.82 -1.72
C ALA A 185 -15.60 -6.11 -1.27
N VAL A 186 -15.49 -5.03 -0.50
CA VAL A 186 -16.61 -4.17 -0.11
C VAL A 186 -17.32 -3.61 -1.35
N PHE A 187 -16.56 -3.10 -2.32
CA PHE A 187 -17.09 -2.60 -3.58
C PHE A 187 -17.89 -3.67 -4.34
N LEU A 188 -17.31 -4.86 -4.53
CA LEU A 188 -17.93 -5.99 -5.23
C LEU A 188 -19.23 -6.45 -4.55
N ARG A 189 -19.27 -6.44 -3.22
CA ARG A 189 -20.45 -6.83 -2.43
C ARG A 189 -21.55 -5.78 -2.47
N LYS A 190 -21.20 -4.49 -2.41
CA LYS A 190 -22.16 -3.39 -2.41
C LYS A 190 -22.69 -3.08 -3.82
N ASN A 191 -21.88 -3.31 -4.85
CA ASN A 191 -22.18 -2.96 -6.24
C ASN A 191 -22.09 -4.17 -7.18
N PRO A 192 -22.84 -5.26 -6.96
CA PRO A 192 -22.72 -6.48 -7.75
C PRO A 192 -23.02 -6.28 -9.25
N HIS A 193 -23.84 -5.28 -9.59
CA HIS A 193 -24.16 -4.92 -10.97
C HIS A 193 -22.99 -4.29 -11.74
N LEU A 194 -21.98 -3.73 -11.04
CA LEU A 194 -20.78 -3.15 -11.65
C LEU A 194 -19.69 -4.18 -11.94
N LYS A 195 -19.80 -5.40 -11.37
CA LYS A 195 -18.84 -6.50 -11.64
C LYS A 195 -18.63 -6.77 -13.12
N ARG A 196 -19.69 -6.64 -13.93
CA ARG A 196 -19.65 -6.87 -15.38
C ARG A 196 -18.73 -5.91 -16.15
N ASN A 197 -18.37 -4.78 -15.56
CA ASN A 197 -17.45 -3.82 -16.16
C ASN A 197 -16.00 -4.08 -15.76
N ILE A 198 -15.74 -5.04 -14.86
CA ILE A 198 -14.37 -5.40 -14.48
C ILE A 198 -13.92 -6.52 -15.39
N GLU A 199 -12.91 -6.24 -16.21
CA GLU A 199 -12.41 -7.18 -17.22
C GLU A 199 -11.50 -8.24 -16.59
N HIS A 200 -10.63 -7.81 -15.68
CA HIS A 200 -9.62 -8.66 -15.06
C HIS A 200 -9.15 -8.06 -13.72
N ILE A 201 -8.75 -8.92 -12.79
CA ILE A 201 -8.15 -8.54 -11.51
C ILE A 201 -6.72 -9.10 -11.43
N TYR A 202 -5.75 -8.23 -11.23
CA TYR A 202 -4.36 -8.61 -10.96
C TYR A 202 -4.06 -8.41 -9.49
N VAL A 203 -3.60 -9.46 -8.82
CA VAL A 203 -3.36 -9.47 -7.38
C VAL A 203 -1.89 -9.67 -7.11
N MET A 204 -1.28 -8.78 -6.31
CA MET A 204 -0.07 -9.10 -5.57
C MET A 204 -0.48 -9.68 -4.22
N GLY A 205 -0.08 -10.91 -3.95
CA GLY A 205 -0.27 -11.52 -2.64
C GLY A 205 -0.32 -13.03 -2.67
N GLY A 206 -0.45 -13.62 -1.49
CA GLY A 206 -0.52 -15.07 -1.31
C GLY A 206 0.81 -15.80 -1.55
N GLY A 207 0.81 -17.09 -1.24
CA GLY A 207 1.91 -18.02 -1.54
C GLY A 207 1.33 -19.41 -1.66
N VAL A 208 1.27 -19.96 -2.88
CA VAL A 208 0.54 -21.20 -3.19
C VAL A 208 1.43 -22.42 -2.96
N ARG A 209 2.56 -22.44 -3.64
CA ARG A 209 3.64 -23.44 -3.53
C ARG A 209 4.96 -22.75 -3.13
N SER A 210 4.85 -21.51 -2.64
CA SER A 210 5.95 -20.69 -2.17
C SER A 210 6.75 -21.42 -1.09
N ASN A 211 8.06 -21.23 -1.14
CA ASN A 211 8.97 -21.54 -0.03
C ASN A 211 9.86 -20.33 0.18
N ASN A 212 9.74 -19.70 1.34
CA ASN A 212 10.46 -18.49 1.67
C ASN A 212 11.98 -18.77 1.70
N PRO A 213 12.77 -18.11 0.84
CA PRO A 213 14.22 -18.28 0.82
C PRO A 213 14.93 -17.51 1.94
N THR A 214 14.22 -16.61 2.64
CA THR A 214 14.82 -15.70 3.63
C THR A 214 14.97 -16.34 5.01
N GLY A 215 15.89 -15.77 5.81
CA GLY A 215 16.10 -16.21 7.19
C GLY A 215 16.88 -17.52 7.33
N CYS A 216 17.42 -18.06 6.23
CA CYS A 216 18.19 -19.30 6.28
C CYS A 216 19.62 -19.17 6.76
N CYS A 217 19.95 -20.03 7.72
CA CYS A 217 21.32 -20.24 8.15
C CYS A 217 22.12 -20.76 6.96
N PRO A 218 23.29 -20.17 6.66
CA PRO A 218 24.16 -20.67 5.61
C PRO A 218 24.45 -22.16 5.84
N LYS A 219 24.62 -22.94 4.77
CA LYS A 219 24.98 -24.37 4.85
C LYS A 219 26.24 -24.66 5.69
N HIS A 220 27.06 -23.64 5.95
CA HIS A 220 28.26 -23.67 6.79
C HIS A 220 28.25 -22.60 7.90
N GLY A 221 27.07 -22.22 8.40
CA GLY A 221 26.93 -21.26 9.50
C GLY A 221 27.36 -21.83 10.85
N THR A 222 27.63 -20.93 11.81
CA THR A 222 27.98 -21.30 13.19
C THR A 222 26.86 -22.12 13.86
N PRO A 223 27.17 -22.95 14.89
CA PRO A 223 26.19 -23.75 15.62
C PRO A 223 25.06 -22.95 16.30
N HIS A 224 25.18 -21.61 16.35
CA HIS A 224 24.25 -20.69 16.99
C HIS A 224 23.33 -19.95 16.02
N CYS A 225 23.33 -20.32 14.73
CA CYS A 225 22.36 -19.76 13.81
C CYS A 225 20.99 -20.41 14.06
N HIS A 226 20.08 -19.65 14.67
CA HIS A 226 18.67 -20.00 14.78
C HIS A 226 17.95 -19.44 13.55
N PRO A 227 17.51 -20.29 12.59
CA PRO A 227 16.72 -19.83 11.46
C PRO A 227 15.43 -19.21 11.99
N ARG A 228 15.14 -17.97 11.64
CA ARG A 228 13.88 -17.33 12.04
C ARG A 228 12.73 -17.72 11.10
N GLN A 229 12.95 -17.85 9.79
CA GLN A 229 11.87 -17.99 8.78
C GLN A 229 12.18 -18.92 7.58
N CYS A 230 13.07 -19.90 7.77
CA CYS A 230 13.41 -20.81 6.67
C CYS A 230 12.21 -21.63 6.18
N GLY A 231 11.95 -21.58 4.88
CA GLY A 231 11.07 -22.51 4.19
C GLY A 231 9.62 -22.44 4.67
N ASP A 232 9.22 -21.28 5.19
CA ASP A 232 7.82 -20.96 5.44
C ASP A 232 7.14 -20.62 4.10
N PRO A 233 5.88 -21.02 3.84
CA PRO A 233 5.18 -20.62 2.63
C PRO A 233 4.91 -19.10 2.56
N GLY A 234 4.64 -18.49 3.71
CA GLY A 234 4.31 -17.09 3.88
C GLY A 234 5.48 -16.17 4.20
N ASN A 235 5.18 -14.90 4.48
CA ASN A 235 6.17 -13.85 4.77
C ASN A 235 5.88 -13.02 6.03
N LEU A 236 4.98 -13.45 6.93
CA LEU A 236 4.68 -12.70 8.16
C LEU A 236 5.89 -12.58 9.11
N PHE A 237 6.45 -11.36 9.19
CA PHE A 237 7.73 -11.11 9.88
C PHE A 237 7.74 -11.42 11.37
N THR A 238 6.69 -11.05 12.10
CA THR A 238 6.61 -11.26 13.56
C THR A 238 5.69 -12.41 13.97
N ASP A 239 5.01 -13.05 13.01
CA ASP A 239 3.94 -14.01 13.29
C ASP A 239 4.17 -15.44 12.79
N TYR A 240 5.32 -15.71 12.18
CA TYR A 240 5.64 -17.02 11.60
C TYR A 240 5.55 -18.20 12.60
N ASN A 241 5.61 -17.93 13.91
CA ASN A 241 5.46 -18.96 14.95
C ASN A 241 4.01 -19.39 15.18
N THR A 242 3.02 -18.59 14.75
CA THR A 242 1.59 -18.93 14.86
C THR A 242 0.95 -19.16 13.48
N ASN A 243 1.44 -18.44 12.46
CA ASN A 243 0.98 -18.51 11.09
C ASN A 243 2.15 -18.37 10.10
N PRO A 244 2.83 -19.48 9.76
CA PRO A 244 3.92 -19.49 8.78
C PRO A 244 3.42 -19.48 7.32
N TYR A 245 2.10 -19.53 7.09
CA TYR A 245 1.54 -19.82 5.77
C TYR A 245 1.11 -18.55 5.02
N ALA A 246 0.68 -17.53 5.75
CA ALA A 246 0.04 -16.37 5.15
C ALA A 246 1.04 -15.38 4.55
N GLU A 247 0.57 -14.70 3.52
CA GLU A 247 1.24 -13.53 2.95
C GLU A 247 0.54 -12.26 3.46
N PHE A 248 1.29 -11.17 3.67
CA PHE A 248 0.81 -9.92 4.29
C PHE A 248 -0.49 -9.34 3.71
N ASN A 249 -0.61 -9.21 2.39
CA ASN A 249 -1.79 -8.63 1.74
C ASN A 249 -3.04 -9.50 1.88
N ILE A 250 -2.87 -10.82 1.87
CA ILE A 250 -3.98 -11.76 2.12
C ILE A 250 -4.31 -11.82 3.61
N PHE A 251 -3.29 -11.85 4.48
CA PHE A 251 -3.45 -11.85 5.95
C PHE A 251 -4.11 -10.58 6.47
N GLY A 252 -3.92 -9.46 5.77
CA GLY A 252 -4.55 -8.19 6.07
C GLY A 252 -6.08 -8.29 6.12
N ASP A 253 -6.69 -9.08 5.22
CA ASP A 253 -8.13 -9.41 5.23
C ASP A 253 -8.43 -10.71 4.44
N PRO A 254 -8.29 -11.88 5.08
CA PRO A 254 -8.46 -13.16 4.41
C PRO A 254 -9.86 -13.35 3.83
N PHE A 255 -10.87 -12.86 4.54
CA PHE A 255 -12.25 -12.94 4.07
C PHE A 255 -12.47 -12.07 2.83
N ALA A 256 -11.95 -10.85 2.79
CA ALA A 256 -12.01 -10.02 1.58
C ALA A 256 -11.26 -10.64 0.41
N ALA A 257 -10.06 -11.17 0.63
CA ALA A 257 -9.30 -11.86 -0.41
C ALA A 257 -10.13 -13.02 -0.98
N TYR A 258 -10.70 -13.88 -0.12
CA TYR A 258 -11.62 -14.95 -0.56
C TYR A 258 -12.76 -14.40 -1.44
N GLN A 259 -13.40 -13.31 -1.03
CA GLN A 259 -14.49 -12.69 -1.81
C GLN A 259 -14.04 -12.18 -3.19
N VAL A 260 -12.81 -11.69 -3.32
CA VAL A 260 -12.25 -11.21 -4.60
C VAL A 260 -11.91 -12.39 -5.51
N PHE A 261 -11.20 -13.40 -5.01
CA PHE A 261 -10.89 -14.61 -5.79
C PHE A 261 -12.15 -15.35 -6.25
N HIS A 262 -13.19 -15.40 -5.41
CA HIS A 262 -14.48 -16.05 -5.70
C HIS A 262 -15.50 -15.12 -6.34
N SER A 263 -15.08 -13.97 -6.88
CA SER A 263 -15.98 -12.95 -7.42
C SER A 263 -16.65 -13.34 -8.73
N GLY A 264 -16.09 -14.34 -9.44
CA GLY A 264 -16.45 -14.75 -10.80
C GLY A 264 -15.76 -13.96 -11.91
N ILE A 265 -14.91 -12.98 -11.55
CA ILE A 265 -14.11 -12.18 -12.48
C ILE A 265 -12.77 -12.90 -12.71
N PRO A 266 -12.18 -12.89 -13.92
CA PRO A 266 -10.85 -13.46 -14.16
C PRO A 266 -9.80 -12.84 -13.22
N VAL A 267 -9.03 -13.70 -12.56
CA VAL A 267 -7.94 -13.30 -11.65
C VAL A 267 -6.60 -13.82 -12.16
N THR A 268 -5.59 -12.94 -12.13
CA THR A 268 -4.17 -13.33 -12.21
C THR A 268 -3.52 -13.04 -10.86
N LEU A 269 -2.87 -14.05 -10.30
CA LEU A 269 -2.15 -13.96 -9.04
C LEU A 269 -0.65 -13.88 -9.28
N VAL A 270 -0.02 -12.87 -8.71
CA VAL A 270 1.44 -12.75 -8.59
C VAL A 270 1.80 -12.94 -7.13
N SER A 271 2.03 -14.20 -6.77
CA SER A 271 2.29 -14.63 -5.40
C SER A 271 3.77 -14.66 -5.06
N LEU A 272 4.05 -14.96 -3.79
CA LEU A 272 5.40 -15.23 -3.28
C LEU A 272 6.14 -16.31 -4.08
N ASP A 273 5.42 -17.24 -4.74
CA ASP A 273 5.98 -18.22 -5.66
C ASP A 273 6.90 -17.57 -6.70
N ALA A 274 6.40 -16.55 -7.40
CA ALA A 274 7.19 -15.83 -8.38
C ALA A 274 8.07 -14.75 -7.75
N THR A 275 7.56 -13.98 -6.78
CA THR A 275 8.30 -12.82 -6.27
C THR A 275 9.53 -13.22 -5.47
N ASN A 276 9.51 -14.39 -4.79
CA ASN A 276 10.70 -14.96 -4.14
C ASN A 276 11.84 -15.28 -5.12
N THR A 277 11.56 -15.30 -6.43
CA THR A 277 12.56 -15.57 -7.46
C THR A 277 13.14 -14.30 -8.09
N ILE A 278 12.71 -13.10 -7.66
CA ILE A 278 13.20 -11.80 -8.12
C ILE A 278 13.64 -10.89 -6.94
N PRO A 279 14.65 -11.31 -6.15
CA PRO A 279 15.22 -10.46 -5.10
C PRO A 279 15.96 -9.27 -5.71
N ILE A 280 15.88 -8.10 -5.08
CA ILE A 280 16.71 -6.92 -5.40
C ILE A 280 18.17 -7.30 -5.12
N THR A 281 18.91 -7.72 -6.14
CA THR A 281 20.33 -8.09 -5.96
C THR A 281 21.23 -6.87 -5.85
N GLU A 282 22.46 -7.06 -5.35
CA GLU A 282 23.45 -5.99 -5.30
C GLU A 282 23.77 -5.45 -6.70
N GLU A 283 23.80 -6.32 -7.72
CA GLU A 283 24.02 -5.94 -9.12
C GLU A 283 22.87 -5.08 -9.64
N PHE A 284 21.61 -5.46 -9.37
CA PHE A 284 20.47 -4.64 -9.73
C PHE A 284 20.53 -3.27 -9.03
N PHE A 285 20.81 -3.26 -7.73
CA PHE A 285 20.91 -2.02 -6.95
C PHE A 285 21.95 -1.07 -7.53
N LYS A 286 23.16 -1.57 -7.84
CA LYS A 286 24.23 -0.77 -8.48
C LYS A 286 23.87 -0.32 -9.90
N ALA A 287 23.20 -1.18 -10.67
CA ALA A 287 22.74 -0.81 -12.02
C ALA A 287 21.68 0.29 -11.96
N PHE A 288 20.76 0.23 -10.98
CA PHE A 288 19.79 1.28 -10.74
C PHE A 288 20.47 2.56 -10.27
N GLU A 289 21.46 2.48 -9.38
CA GLU A 289 22.25 3.63 -8.96
C GLU A 289 22.84 4.39 -10.16
N GLN A 290 23.27 3.66 -11.20
CA GLN A 290 23.85 4.21 -12.42
C GLN A 290 22.81 4.63 -13.47
N SER A 291 21.53 4.25 -13.29
CA SER A 291 20.46 4.41 -14.30
C SER A 291 19.31 5.25 -13.74
N GLN A 292 19.59 6.53 -13.50
CA GLN A 292 18.62 7.51 -12.95
C GLN A 292 18.52 8.75 -13.85
N TRP A 293 18.30 8.52 -15.14
CA TRP A 293 18.28 9.53 -16.21
C TRP A 293 17.08 10.47 -16.14
N THR A 294 16.01 10.03 -15.50
CA THR A 294 14.76 10.79 -15.28
C THR A 294 14.56 11.08 -13.79
N TYR A 295 13.76 12.09 -13.45
CA TYR A 295 13.58 12.47 -12.05
C TYR A 295 12.89 11.38 -11.23
N GLU A 296 11.81 10.78 -11.74
CA GLU A 296 11.09 9.68 -11.11
C GLU A 296 11.99 8.46 -10.85
N ALA A 297 12.93 8.15 -11.73
CA ALA A 297 13.94 7.11 -11.49
C ALA A 297 14.84 7.46 -10.30
N GLN A 298 15.21 8.74 -10.14
CA GLN A 298 15.97 9.21 -8.97
C GLN A 298 15.14 9.10 -7.68
N TYR A 299 13.84 9.43 -7.71
CA TYR A 299 12.96 9.26 -6.56
C TYR A 299 12.79 7.77 -6.19
N CYS A 300 12.57 6.89 -7.16
CA CYS A 300 12.51 5.44 -6.95
C CYS A 300 13.81 4.93 -6.30
N PHE A 301 14.97 5.23 -6.90
CA PHE A 301 16.25 4.77 -6.37
C PHE A 301 16.50 5.31 -4.95
N LYS A 302 16.12 6.55 -4.68
CA LYS A 302 16.24 7.13 -3.35
C LYS A 302 15.40 6.39 -2.31
N SER A 303 14.16 6.01 -2.65
CA SER A 303 13.33 5.19 -1.76
C SER A 303 13.96 3.83 -1.50
N LEU A 304 14.44 3.18 -2.57
CA LEU A 304 15.15 1.90 -2.46
C LEU A 304 16.41 2.01 -1.59
N LYS A 305 17.18 3.08 -1.75
CA LYS A 305 18.38 3.34 -0.97
C LYS A 305 18.06 3.58 0.51
N MET A 306 17.01 4.35 0.81
CA MET A 306 16.57 4.53 2.20
C MET A 306 16.17 3.18 2.82
N ALA A 307 15.40 2.36 2.11
CA ALA A 307 15.02 1.02 2.59
C ALA A 307 16.25 0.14 2.84
N ARG A 308 17.24 0.20 1.94
CA ARG A 308 18.52 -0.49 2.05
C ARG A 308 19.34 -0.03 3.25
N ASP A 309 19.44 1.28 3.46
CA ASP A 309 20.24 1.92 4.50
C ASP A 309 19.61 1.72 5.90
N THR A 310 18.28 1.58 5.98
CA THR A 310 17.55 1.21 7.21
C THR A 310 17.62 -0.30 7.51
N TRP A 311 18.04 -1.12 6.55
CA TRP A 311 18.20 -2.56 6.75
C TRP A 311 19.45 -2.86 7.59
N PHE A 312 19.35 -3.83 8.49
CA PHE A 312 20.38 -4.09 9.51
C PHE A 312 21.69 -4.70 8.97
N ASP A 313 21.66 -5.31 7.78
CA ASP A 313 22.82 -5.94 7.13
C ASP A 313 22.62 -6.11 5.60
N ASP A 314 23.57 -6.77 4.95
CA ASP A 314 23.56 -7.04 3.50
C ASP A 314 22.54 -8.11 3.08
N ARG A 315 21.81 -8.74 4.03
CA ARG A 315 20.73 -9.67 3.69
C ARG A 315 19.57 -8.98 3.00
N PHE A 316 19.53 -7.64 2.98
CA PHE A 316 18.64 -6.88 2.10
C PHE A 316 18.65 -7.45 0.67
N TYR A 317 19.84 -7.70 0.10
CA TYR A 317 19.97 -8.10 -1.30
C TYR A 317 19.45 -9.51 -1.62
N THR A 318 19.07 -10.26 -0.59
CA THR A 318 18.50 -11.61 -0.70
C THR A 318 17.11 -11.70 -0.08
N SER A 319 16.61 -10.62 0.54
CA SER A 319 15.39 -10.63 1.36
C SER A 319 14.40 -9.53 1.03
N TYR A 320 14.79 -8.55 0.21
CA TYR A 320 13.89 -7.55 -0.35
C TYR A 320 13.65 -7.87 -1.82
N PHE A 321 12.39 -7.91 -2.26
CA PHE A 321 12.00 -8.41 -3.58
C PHE A 321 11.20 -7.36 -4.35
N MET A 322 11.08 -7.55 -5.67
CA MET A 322 10.13 -6.77 -6.46
C MET A 322 8.74 -7.42 -6.40
N TRP A 323 7.91 -7.03 -5.44
CA TRP A 323 6.54 -7.54 -5.33
C TRP A 323 5.58 -6.80 -6.26
N ASP A 324 5.28 -5.53 -5.96
CA ASP A 324 4.21 -4.79 -6.66
C ASP A 324 4.60 -4.32 -8.05
N SER A 325 5.87 -3.90 -8.21
CA SER A 325 6.39 -3.49 -9.51
C SER A 325 6.43 -4.65 -10.49
N PHE A 326 6.84 -5.84 -10.02
CA PHE A 326 6.79 -7.07 -10.82
C PHE A 326 5.36 -7.46 -11.17
N THR A 327 4.43 -7.34 -10.21
CA THR A 327 2.99 -7.54 -10.46
C THR A 327 2.49 -6.62 -11.57
N SER A 328 2.87 -5.34 -11.53
CA SER A 328 2.54 -4.37 -12.58
C SER A 328 3.12 -4.75 -13.94
N GLY A 329 4.37 -5.22 -13.98
CA GLY A 329 5.01 -5.71 -15.20
C GLY A 329 4.31 -6.92 -15.80
N VAL A 330 4.01 -7.92 -14.97
CA VAL A 330 3.27 -9.14 -15.37
C VAL A 330 1.90 -8.76 -15.92
N ALA A 331 1.16 -7.91 -15.22
CA ALA A 331 -0.16 -7.47 -15.65
C ALA A 331 -0.12 -6.73 -16.99
N VAL A 332 0.79 -5.76 -17.14
CA VAL A 332 0.94 -4.97 -18.37
C VAL A 332 1.34 -5.86 -19.56
N SER A 333 2.22 -6.84 -19.35
CA SER A 333 2.60 -7.81 -20.39
C SER A 333 1.39 -8.64 -20.85
N ILE A 334 0.53 -9.10 -19.94
CA ILE A 334 -0.71 -9.82 -20.30
C ILE A 334 -1.67 -8.91 -21.06
N MET A 335 -1.87 -7.68 -20.57
CA MET A 335 -2.77 -6.70 -21.20
C MET A 335 -2.33 -6.37 -22.63
N ARG A 336 -1.02 -6.19 -22.89
CA ARG A 336 -0.48 -5.96 -24.25
C ARG A 336 -0.65 -7.15 -25.18
N ASN A 337 -0.58 -8.36 -24.63
CA ASN A 337 -0.62 -9.61 -25.37
C ASN A 337 -2.00 -10.28 -25.37
N TYR A 338 -3.04 -9.55 -24.93
CA TYR A 338 -4.40 -10.06 -24.84
C TYR A 338 -4.88 -10.62 -26.20
N GLY A 339 -5.28 -11.89 -26.21
CA GLY A 339 -5.76 -12.60 -27.40
C GLY A 339 -4.66 -13.09 -28.38
N LYS A 340 -3.37 -12.87 -28.09
CA LYS A 340 -2.26 -13.30 -28.96
C LYS A 340 -1.57 -14.57 -28.48
N ASN A 341 -1.30 -14.71 -27.17
CA ASN A 341 -0.35 -15.72 -26.68
C ASN A 341 -0.89 -16.68 -25.58
N ASN A 342 -2.19 -16.99 -25.52
CA ASN A 342 -2.77 -18.04 -24.66
C ASN A 342 -2.27 -18.09 -23.19
N GLY A 343 -1.92 -16.96 -22.57
CA GLY A 343 -1.44 -16.89 -21.19
C GLY A 343 0.08 -16.86 -21.00
N GLU A 344 0.87 -16.77 -22.08
CA GLU A 344 2.31 -16.47 -21.96
C GLU A 344 2.54 -15.03 -21.46
N ASN A 345 3.57 -14.86 -20.62
CA ASN A 345 3.99 -13.58 -20.08
C ASN A 345 5.47 -13.32 -20.43
N GLU A 346 5.84 -12.07 -20.69
CA GLU A 346 7.24 -11.72 -21.01
C GLU A 346 8.19 -11.92 -19.83
N PHE A 347 7.70 -11.73 -18.60
CA PHE A 347 8.53 -11.65 -17.39
C PHE A 347 8.36 -12.83 -16.44
N ALA A 348 7.28 -13.60 -16.57
CA ALA A 348 6.95 -14.69 -15.66
C ALA A 348 6.59 -15.99 -16.39
N GLU A 349 6.90 -17.11 -15.75
CA GLU A 349 6.27 -18.40 -16.01
C GLU A 349 4.87 -18.39 -15.39
N MET A 350 3.86 -18.84 -16.15
CA MET A 350 2.45 -18.76 -15.75
C MET A 350 1.83 -20.15 -15.75
N GLU A 351 1.03 -20.47 -14.75
CA GLU A 351 0.33 -21.74 -14.60
C GLU A 351 -1.10 -21.51 -14.11
N TYR A 352 -2.08 -22.21 -14.68
CA TYR A 352 -3.42 -22.21 -14.09
C TYR A 352 -3.47 -23.18 -12.91
N MET A 353 -3.82 -22.66 -11.74
CA MET A 353 -3.99 -23.45 -10.52
C MET A 353 -5.41 -23.30 -9.97
N ASN A 354 -5.89 -24.31 -9.26
CA ASN A 354 -7.13 -24.21 -8.51
C ASN A 354 -6.78 -23.86 -7.06
N ILE A 355 -7.14 -22.66 -6.63
CA ILE A 355 -6.76 -22.13 -5.33
C ILE A 355 -7.97 -21.70 -4.51
N SER A 356 -7.82 -21.64 -3.19
CA SER A 356 -8.74 -20.96 -2.29
C SER A 356 -7.96 -20.17 -1.25
N VAL A 357 -8.65 -19.27 -0.54
CA VAL A 357 -8.06 -18.53 0.58
C VAL A 357 -8.65 -19.06 1.87
N VAL A 358 -7.80 -19.54 2.77
CA VAL A 358 -8.22 -19.99 4.09
C VAL A 358 -8.62 -18.76 4.91
N THR A 359 -9.89 -18.67 5.31
CA THR A 359 -10.43 -17.50 6.03
C THR A 359 -10.56 -17.70 7.54
N SER A 360 -10.49 -18.95 8.00
CA SER A 360 -10.61 -19.36 9.40
C SER A 360 -10.09 -20.80 9.55
N ASN A 361 -9.76 -21.21 10.77
CA ASN A 361 -9.15 -22.50 11.09
C ASN A 361 -10.17 -23.50 11.66
N GLU A 362 -9.96 -24.78 11.38
CA GLU A 362 -10.75 -25.87 11.95
C GLU A 362 -10.63 -25.95 13.48
N PRO A 363 -11.66 -26.45 14.19
CA PRO A 363 -12.89 -27.06 13.67
C PRO A 363 -13.96 -26.03 13.25
N TYR A 364 -14.56 -26.24 12.08
CA TYR A 364 -15.66 -25.41 11.59
C TYR A 364 -16.94 -25.61 12.40
N GLY A 365 -17.68 -24.52 12.62
CA GLY A 365 -18.97 -24.49 13.30
C GLY A 365 -18.92 -24.63 14.81
N ILE A 366 -17.73 -24.53 15.40
CA ILE A 366 -17.55 -24.35 16.83
C ILE A 366 -17.35 -22.87 17.11
N CYS A 367 -18.24 -22.28 17.91
CA CYS A 367 -18.11 -20.90 18.34
C CYS A 367 -17.23 -20.84 19.58
N ASP A 368 -16.03 -20.27 19.45
CA ASP A 368 -15.07 -20.08 20.54
C ASP A 368 -14.88 -18.60 20.93
N GLY A 369 -15.68 -17.71 20.34
CA GLY A 369 -15.59 -16.26 20.55
C GLY A 369 -14.62 -15.53 19.62
N SER A 370 -13.83 -16.23 18.80
CA SER A 370 -12.80 -15.63 17.96
C SER A 370 -13.31 -15.09 16.62
N ASN A 371 -14.51 -15.48 16.19
CA ASN A 371 -14.97 -15.18 14.83
C ASN A 371 -16.18 -14.22 14.83
N PRO A 372 -15.96 -12.90 14.67
CA PRO A 372 -17.03 -11.90 14.69
C PRO A 372 -18.09 -12.04 13.59
N LEU A 373 -17.88 -12.91 12.59
CA LEU A 373 -18.93 -13.21 11.61
C LEU A 373 -20.02 -14.12 12.18
N PHE A 374 -19.76 -14.79 13.30
CA PHE A 374 -20.65 -15.79 13.92
C PHE A 374 -20.89 -15.51 15.40
N ASP A 375 -19.87 -15.07 16.13
CA ASP A 375 -19.91 -14.95 17.59
C ASP A 375 -20.94 -13.93 18.08
N GLY A 376 -21.68 -14.28 19.13
CA GLY A 376 -22.72 -13.43 19.72
C GLY A 376 -23.94 -13.12 18.83
N LEU A 377 -23.99 -13.61 17.59
CA LEU A 377 -25.04 -13.27 16.62
C LEU A 377 -26.12 -14.35 16.50
N HIS A 378 -27.38 -13.93 16.47
CA HIS A 378 -28.51 -14.83 16.22
C HIS A 378 -28.41 -15.44 14.81
N PHE A 379 -28.04 -14.62 13.82
CA PHE A 379 -27.77 -15.00 12.43
C PHE A 379 -26.36 -14.55 12.04
N PRO A 380 -25.53 -15.42 11.42
CA PRO A 380 -24.19 -15.01 10.99
C PRO A 380 -24.22 -13.81 10.05
N LYS A 381 -23.24 -12.91 10.20
CA LYS A 381 -23.02 -11.78 9.27
C LYS A 381 -22.96 -12.29 7.86
N PHE A 382 -23.46 -11.49 6.92
CA PHE A 382 -23.46 -11.83 5.49
C PHE A 382 -24.20 -13.12 5.13
N LYS A 383 -25.05 -13.64 6.04
CA LYS A 383 -25.80 -14.91 5.88
C LYS A 383 -24.88 -16.11 5.65
N LEU A 384 -23.71 -16.12 6.29
CA LEU A 384 -22.78 -17.24 6.20
C LEU A 384 -23.34 -18.49 6.88
N ASN A 385 -22.89 -19.66 6.41
CA ASN A 385 -23.29 -20.94 6.98
C ASN A 385 -22.53 -21.22 8.29
N LYS A 386 -23.27 -21.52 9.37
CA LYS A 386 -22.71 -21.80 10.70
C LYS A 386 -21.77 -23.00 10.74
N SER A 387 -21.85 -23.93 9.79
CA SER A 387 -20.90 -25.05 9.68
C SER A 387 -20.12 -25.02 8.37
N GLY A 388 -19.98 -23.83 7.76
CA GLY A 388 -19.27 -23.63 6.50
C GLY A 388 -17.78 -23.28 6.69
N LEU A 389 -17.09 -23.11 5.57
CA LEU A 389 -15.64 -22.84 5.49
C LEU A 389 -15.17 -21.64 6.33
N HIS A 390 -16.03 -20.65 6.54
CA HIS A 390 -15.69 -19.42 7.26
C HIS A 390 -15.96 -19.47 8.77
N SER A 391 -16.54 -20.56 9.28
CA SER A 391 -17.10 -20.64 10.64
C SER A 391 -16.11 -21.14 11.70
N GLY A 392 -14.84 -21.25 11.34
CA GLY A 392 -13.79 -21.72 12.22
C GLY A 392 -13.23 -20.63 13.13
N HIS A 393 -12.18 -20.98 13.86
CA HIS A 393 -11.40 -20.05 14.68
C HIS A 393 -10.69 -19.02 13.78
N VAL A 394 -10.81 -17.74 14.08
CA VAL A 394 -10.05 -16.70 13.37
C VAL A 394 -8.93 -16.22 14.26
N GLN A 395 -7.71 -16.18 13.73
CA GLN A 395 -6.57 -15.71 14.50
C GLN A 395 -6.80 -14.27 15.00
N MET A 396 -6.89 -14.10 16.32
CA MET A 396 -7.24 -12.82 16.96
C MET A 396 -6.04 -11.89 17.21
N GLY A 397 -4.82 -12.40 17.01
CA GLY A 397 -3.58 -11.64 17.11
C GLY A 397 -2.35 -12.54 16.97
N LEU A 398 -1.15 -11.94 17.04
CA LEU A 398 0.12 -12.65 16.84
C LEU A 398 0.41 -13.75 17.86
N ARG A 399 -0.34 -13.75 18.97
CA ARG A 399 -0.16 -14.67 20.08
C ARG A 399 -1.45 -15.38 20.45
N ASP A 400 -2.32 -15.55 19.47
CA ASP A 400 -3.49 -16.36 19.68
C ASP A 400 -3.07 -17.73 20.24
N PRO A 401 -3.44 -18.07 21.51
CA PRO A 401 -3.06 -19.34 22.12
C PRO A 401 -3.53 -20.52 21.30
N PHE A 402 -4.63 -20.34 20.56
CA PHE A 402 -5.10 -21.34 19.64
C PHE A 402 -4.03 -21.66 18.61
N CYS A 403 -3.35 -20.69 18.02
CA CYS A 403 -2.47 -20.89 16.88
C CYS A 403 -1.11 -21.55 17.19
N PHE A 404 -0.71 -21.60 18.47
CA PHE A 404 0.59 -22.16 18.86
C PHE A 404 0.62 -23.69 18.82
N VAL A 405 1.81 -24.22 18.51
CA VAL A 405 2.13 -25.65 18.56
C VAL A 405 3.41 -25.83 19.38
N GLU A 406 3.40 -26.71 20.39
CA GLU A 406 4.60 -27.02 21.17
C GLU A 406 5.71 -27.58 20.26
N ASN A 407 6.89 -26.95 20.30
CA ASN A 407 8.07 -27.35 19.52
C ASN A 407 7.83 -27.46 18.00
N GLY A 408 6.89 -26.68 17.45
CA GLY A 408 6.53 -26.71 16.03
C GLY A 408 6.30 -25.32 15.44
N LYS A 409 6.04 -25.28 14.13
CA LYS A 409 5.51 -24.09 13.45
C LYS A 409 4.02 -23.96 13.78
N GLY A 410 3.52 -22.74 13.85
CA GLY A 410 2.13 -22.47 14.20
C GLY A 410 1.12 -23.15 13.28
N LYS A 411 -0.07 -23.44 13.81
CA LYS A 411 -1.12 -24.18 13.10
C LYS A 411 -2.16 -23.29 12.41
N CYS A 412 -2.17 -21.98 12.68
CA CYS A 412 -3.11 -21.09 12.01
C CYS A 412 -2.71 -20.87 10.56
N LYS A 413 -3.72 -20.77 9.71
CA LYS A 413 -3.61 -20.68 8.26
C LYS A 413 -4.46 -19.53 7.69
N ASP A 414 -5.01 -18.63 8.51
CA ASP A 414 -5.76 -17.47 8.03
C ASP A 414 -4.91 -16.71 7.01
N GLY A 415 -5.44 -16.51 5.80
CA GLY A 415 -4.75 -15.87 4.70
C GLY A 415 -3.79 -16.76 3.91
N TYR A 416 -3.71 -18.06 4.21
CA TYR A 416 -3.03 -19.02 3.35
C TYR A 416 -3.79 -19.17 2.03
N THR A 417 -3.05 -19.09 0.93
CA THR A 417 -3.60 -19.33 -0.41
C THR A 417 -3.33 -20.79 -0.77
N GLU A 418 -4.29 -21.66 -0.48
CA GLU A 418 -4.11 -23.11 -0.58
C GLU A 418 -4.53 -23.62 -1.95
N GLU A 419 -3.73 -24.51 -2.55
CA GLU A 419 -4.13 -25.25 -3.73
C GLU A 419 -5.14 -26.34 -3.35
N GLY A 420 -6.27 -26.38 -4.05
CA GLY A 420 -7.37 -27.28 -3.73
C GLY A 420 -8.06 -27.85 -4.97
N THR A 421 -8.66 -29.02 -4.81
CA THR A 421 -9.47 -29.69 -5.85
C THR A 421 -10.96 -29.72 -5.50
N GLY A 422 -11.33 -29.10 -4.38
CA GLY A 422 -12.70 -29.05 -3.87
C GLY A 422 -13.59 -28.05 -4.61
N PRO A 423 -14.90 -28.05 -4.30
CA PRO A 423 -15.85 -27.10 -4.88
C PRO A 423 -15.59 -25.65 -4.48
N ASP A 424 -14.86 -25.44 -3.37
CA ASP A 424 -14.50 -24.12 -2.83
C ASP A 424 -13.18 -23.57 -3.40
N SER A 425 -12.66 -24.15 -4.49
CA SER A 425 -11.46 -23.69 -5.19
C SER A 425 -11.83 -23.02 -6.53
N VAL A 426 -11.10 -21.96 -6.87
CA VAL A 426 -11.27 -21.21 -8.12
C VAL A 426 -10.04 -21.36 -9.00
N ARG A 427 -10.27 -21.46 -10.31
CA ARG A 427 -9.20 -21.54 -11.30
C ARG A 427 -8.62 -20.16 -11.57
N VAL A 428 -7.36 -19.96 -11.21
CA VAL A 428 -6.64 -18.67 -11.27
C VAL A 428 -5.37 -18.85 -12.07
N LEU A 429 -4.99 -17.83 -12.85
CA LEU A 429 -3.70 -17.82 -13.54
C LEU A 429 -2.63 -17.33 -12.55
N VAL A 430 -1.67 -18.16 -12.19
CA VAL A 430 -0.66 -17.87 -11.18
C VAL A 430 0.71 -17.67 -11.84
N ALA A 431 1.41 -16.59 -11.51
CA ALA A 431 2.82 -16.45 -11.83
C ALA A 431 3.63 -17.33 -10.86
N THR A 432 4.41 -18.26 -11.39
CA THR A 432 5.14 -19.25 -10.58
C THR A 432 6.62 -18.93 -10.43
N LYS A 433 7.18 -18.18 -11.38
CA LYS A 433 8.62 -17.86 -11.40
C LYS A 433 8.91 -16.66 -12.30
N ALA A 434 9.80 -15.78 -11.87
CA ALA A 434 10.35 -14.72 -12.71
C ALA A 434 11.35 -15.30 -13.73
N LYS A 435 11.18 -14.92 -15.00
CA LYS A 435 12.02 -15.39 -16.10
C LYS A 435 13.45 -14.83 -15.98
N PRO A 436 14.47 -15.66 -16.29
CA PRO A 436 15.84 -15.16 -16.38
C PRO A 436 15.94 -14.14 -17.51
N ASN A 437 16.93 -13.24 -17.41
CA ASN A 437 17.24 -12.34 -18.51
C ASN A 437 17.65 -13.14 -19.75
N HIS A 438 17.12 -12.75 -20.92
CA HIS A 438 17.44 -13.40 -22.18
C HIS A 438 18.90 -13.15 -22.60
N ASP A 439 19.47 -12.01 -22.21
CA ASP A 439 20.88 -11.70 -22.40
C ASP A 439 21.73 -12.33 -21.28
N LEU A 440 22.39 -13.44 -21.60
CA LEU A 440 23.28 -14.16 -20.69
C LEU A 440 24.54 -13.35 -20.30
N THR A 441 24.84 -12.26 -20.99
CA THR A 441 25.96 -11.37 -20.66
C THR A 441 25.56 -10.23 -19.72
N SER A 442 24.25 -9.99 -19.55
CA SER A 442 23.72 -8.98 -18.65
C SER A 442 24.03 -9.32 -17.20
N LYS A 443 24.40 -8.32 -16.42
CA LYS A 443 24.52 -8.44 -14.95
C LYS A 443 23.16 -8.50 -14.26
N LEU A 444 22.10 -8.08 -14.94
CA LEU A 444 20.73 -8.16 -14.45
C LEU A 444 20.18 -9.55 -14.72
N ASN A 445 19.99 -10.34 -13.68
CA ASN A 445 19.65 -11.77 -13.81
C ASN A 445 18.17 -12.05 -14.13
N ARG A 446 17.30 -11.03 -14.19
CA ARG A 446 15.88 -11.16 -14.52
C ARG A 446 15.51 -10.23 -15.68
N GLU A 447 14.66 -10.72 -16.56
CA GLU A 447 14.18 -9.94 -17.72
C GLU A 447 13.45 -8.67 -17.27
N PHE A 448 12.64 -8.79 -16.21
CA PHE A 448 11.92 -7.65 -15.67
C PHE A 448 12.82 -6.53 -15.14
N PHE A 449 14.02 -6.83 -14.64
CA PHE A 449 14.94 -5.79 -14.17
C PHE A 449 15.39 -4.85 -15.29
N THR A 450 15.72 -5.42 -16.46
CA THR A 450 16.04 -4.62 -17.63
C THR A 450 14.84 -3.78 -18.04
N ASN A 451 13.66 -4.40 -18.16
CA ASN A 451 12.44 -3.69 -18.54
C ASN A 451 12.09 -2.55 -17.57
N PHE A 452 12.18 -2.79 -16.26
CA PHE A 452 11.85 -1.83 -15.23
C PHE A 452 12.77 -0.60 -15.30
N LEU A 453 14.10 -0.81 -15.39
CA LEU A 453 15.05 0.29 -15.55
C LEU A 453 14.83 1.03 -16.86
N ASP A 454 14.58 0.32 -17.96
CA ASP A 454 14.32 0.94 -19.26
C ASP A 454 13.06 1.81 -19.22
N VAL A 455 11.95 1.30 -18.67
CA VAL A 455 10.67 2.03 -18.58
C VAL A 455 10.80 3.28 -17.73
N LEU A 456 11.43 3.18 -16.55
CA LEU A 456 11.61 4.34 -15.68
C LEU A 456 12.47 5.41 -16.36
N ASN A 457 13.50 5.03 -17.12
CA ASN A 457 14.44 5.98 -17.70
C ASN A 457 14.07 6.53 -19.09
N ARG A 458 12.93 6.11 -19.66
CA ARG A 458 12.43 6.65 -20.94
C ARG A 458 12.20 8.16 -20.86
N PRO A 459 12.50 8.96 -21.89
CA PRO A 459 12.21 10.39 -21.87
C PRO A 459 10.70 10.69 -21.90
N GLU A 460 9.88 9.80 -22.45
CA GLU A 460 8.43 9.95 -22.51
C GLU A 460 7.83 9.89 -21.10
N ASN A 461 6.81 10.72 -20.84
CA ASN A 461 6.13 10.80 -19.54
C ASN A 461 7.06 11.08 -18.34
N THR A 462 8.24 11.69 -18.58
CA THR A 462 9.16 12.07 -17.50
C THR A 462 8.53 13.08 -16.56
N ALA A 463 8.90 13.04 -15.29
CA ALA A 463 8.38 13.96 -14.30
C ALA A 463 8.77 15.42 -14.63
N ARG A 464 7.99 16.38 -14.12
CA ARG A 464 8.19 17.81 -14.43
C ARG A 464 9.25 18.48 -13.55
N PHE A 465 9.58 17.88 -12.40
CA PHE A 465 10.30 18.56 -11.33
C PHE A 465 11.57 17.81 -10.94
N ASN A 466 12.66 18.56 -10.91
CA ASN A 466 14.00 18.06 -10.66
C ASN A 466 14.37 18.19 -9.18
N LEU A 467 14.80 17.08 -8.57
CA LEU A 467 15.32 17.02 -7.20
C LEU A 467 16.37 18.09 -6.89
N THR A 468 17.25 18.40 -7.84
CA THR A 468 18.40 19.29 -7.62
C THR A 468 18.08 20.77 -7.81
N THR A 469 17.01 21.10 -8.55
CA THR A 469 16.74 22.49 -8.97
C THR A 469 15.40 23.05 -8.50
N GLU A 470 14.58 22.26 -7.79
CA GLU A 470 13.31 22.72 -7.20
C GLU A 470 13.51 23.59 -5.94
N PHE A 471 14.68 23.51 -5.31
CA PHE A 471 14.95 24.18 -4.03
C PHE A 471 16.08 25.24 -4.06
N PRO A 472 16.28 26.05 -5.11
CA PRO A 472 17.40 27.01 -5.16
C PRO A 472 17.22 28.16 -4.16
N HIS A 473 15.98 28.40 -3.70
CA HIS A 473 15.63 29.38 -2.68
C HIS A 473 15.25 28.74 -1.34
N PHE A 474 15.37 27.42 -1.20
CA PHE A 474 15.12 26.75 0.08
C PHE A 474 16.31 27.03 1.00
N ARG A 475 16.25 28.20 1.65
CA ARG A 475 17.19 28.55 2.71
C ARG A 475 16.74 27.80 3.95
N GLN A 476 17.57 26.88 4.44
CA GLN A 476 17.42 26.32 5.77
C GLN A 476 17.68 27.43 6.80
N ALA A 477 16.64 28.22 7.06
CA ALA A 477 16.66 29.30 8.04
C ALA A 477 15.83 28.84 9.24
N PHE A 478 16.50 28.68 10.38
CA PHE A 478 15.82 28.48 11.65
C PHE A 478 15.49 29.85 12.24
N TYR A 479 14.25 30.04 12.66
CA TYR A 479 13.81 31.24 13.37
C TYR A 479 13.85 30.97 14.86
N GLU A 480 14.95 31.36 15.49
CA GLU A 480 15.17 31.25 16.93
C GLU A 480 15.21 32.64 17.59
N PRO A 481 14.46 32.86 18.68
CA PRO A 481 14.49 34.12 19.41
C PRO A 481 15.74 34.26 20.29
N ASP A 482 16.31 35.46 20.37
CA ASP A 482 17.37 35.78 21.34
C ASP A 482 16.78 36.22 22.69
N PHE A 483 16.96 35.41 23.72
CA PHE A 483 16.48 35.66 25.07
C PHE A 483 17.54 36.22 26.04
N LYS A 484 18.76 36.55 25.60
CA LYS A 484 19.88 36.94 26.49
C LYS A 484 19.55 38.06 27.49
N ASN A 485 18.66 38.98 27.12
CA ASN A 485 18.30 40.14 27.93
C ASN A 485 16.88 40.07 28.53
N ARG A 486 16.25 38.88 28.53
CA ARG A 486 14.90 38.68 29.07
C ARG A 486 14.93 37.75 30.27
N THR A 487 14.16 38.07 31.29
CA THR A 487 13.90 37.15 32.40
C THR A 487 12.87 36.13 31.92
N LEU A 488 13.22 34.85 31.89
CA LEU A 488 12.32 33.80 31.45
C LEU A 488 11.34 33.40 32.56
N GLY A 489 10.09 33.20 32.18
CA GLY A 489 9.03 32.73 33.07
C GLY A 489 9.19 31.27 33.46
N LYS A 490 8.14 30.70 34.06
CA LYS A 490 8.17 29.30 34.53
C LYS A 490 8.39 28.34 33.34
N PRO A 491 9.31 27.37 33.45
CA PRO A 491 9.51 26.37 32.41
C PRO A 491 8.30 25.44 32.33
N VAL A 492 7.81 25.22 31.11
CA VAL A 492 6.65 24.37 30.83
C VAL A 492 6.97 23.39 29.71
N VAL A 493 6.56 22.14 29.88
CA VAL A 493 6.50 21.13 28.81
C VAL A 493 5.03 20.92 28.47
N PHE A 494 4.69 20.94 27.18
CA PHE A 494 3.32 20.77 26.72
C PHE A 494 3.18 19.42 26.02
N ASP A 495 2.45 18.50 26.65
CA ASP A 495 2.11 17.19 26.08
C ASP A 495 0.70 17.27 25.46
N MET A 496 0.57 16.83 24.22
CA MET A 496 -0.66 16.96 23.44
C MET A 496 -0.92 15.71 22.60
N ASP A 497 -2.19 15.33 22.49
CA ASP A 497 -2.67 14.27 21.59
C ASP A 497 -3.00 14.80 20.18
N MET A 498 -2.69 16.08 19.95
CA MET A 498 -2.86 16.82 18.69
C MET A 498 -4.30 17.00 18.20
N SER A 499 -5.32 16.93 19.06
CA SER A 499 -6.66 17.38 18.65
C SER A 499 -6.69 18.86 18.19
N ALA A 500 -7.75 19.27 17.50
CA ALA A 500 -7.95 20.68 17.15
C ALA A 500 -7.92 21.60 18.38
N GLY A 501 -8.37 21.11 19.54
CA GLY A 501 -8.30 21.83 20.82
C GLY A 501 -6.86 22.06 21.28
N ASP A 502 -6.02 21.04 21.22
CA ASP A 502 -4.61 21.16 21.61
C ASP A 502 -3.83 22.04 20.64
N PHE A 503 -4.16 21.97 19.35
CA PHE A 503 -3.57 22.84 18.35
C PHE A 503 -3.86 24.32 18.65
N MET A 504 -5.10 24.65 19.03
CA MET A 504 -5.48 26.00 19.48
C MET A 504 -4.79 26.39 20.80
N ALA A 505 -4.66 25.45 21.75
CA ALA A 505 -3.93 25.68 22.99
C ALA A 505 -2.44 25.97 22.74
N LEU A 506 -1.81 25.26 21.82
CA LEU A 506 -0.42 25.51 21.42
C LEU A 506 -0.26 26.92 20.83
N PHE A 507 -1.16 27.34 19.94
CA PHE A 507 -1.18 28.72 19.44
C PHE A 507 -1.26 29.76 20.57
N TYR A 508 -2.13 29.52 21.55
CA TYR A 508 -2.27 30.40 22.69
C TYR A 508 -0.97 30.45 23.51
N LEU A 509 -0.39 29.29 23.84
CA LEU A 509 0.87 29.19 24.60
C LEU A 509 2.03 29.90 23.89
N LEU A 510 2.14 29.79 22.57
CA LEU A 510 3.17 30.47 21.78
C LEU A 510 3.01 31.99 21.75
N LYS A 511 1.81 32.52 22.08
CA LYS A 511 1.53 33.95 22.19
C LYS A 511 1.65 34.50 23.62
N VAL A 512 1.75 33.63 24.63
CA VAL A 512 1.99 34.07 26.01
C VAL A 512 3.39 34.69 26.10
N PRO A 513 3.56 35.85 26.77
CA PRO A 513 4.88 36.45 26.99
C PRO A 513 5.85 35.45 27.63
N VAL A 514 7.06 35.35 27.06
CA VAL A 514 8.11 34.43 27.52
C VAL A 514 8.57 34.69 28.96
N GLU A 515 8.32 35.92 29.44
CA GLU A 515 8.58 36.36 30.81
C GLU A 515 7.60 35.76 31.83
N LEU A 516 6.42 35.33 31.37
CA LEU A 516 5.40 34.67 32.20
C LEU A 516 5.52 33.14 32.10
N LEU A 517 5.68 32.63 30.87
CA LEU A 517 5.72 31.20 30.58
C LEU A 517 6.80 30.90 29.54
N ASN A 518 7.69 29.98 29.87
CA ASN A 518 8.77 29.54 29.00
C ASN A 518 8.50 28.12 28.50
N LEU A 519 7.87 28.00 27.33
CA LEU A 519 7.62 26.70 26.70
C LEU A 519 8.95 26.08 26.25
N LYS A 520 9.33 24.98 26.90
CA LYS A 520 10.63 24.30 26.76
C LYS A 520 10.63 23.12 25.80
N ALA A 521 9.51 22.43 25.69
CA ALA A 521 9.36 21.28 24.81
C ALA A 521 7.89 21.02 24.54
N ILE A 522 7.62 20.40 23.39
CA ILE A 522 6.32 19.85 23.03
C ILE A 522 6.46 18.34 22.92
N LEU A 523 5.56 17.59 23.53
CA LEU A 523 5.44 16.15 23.34
C LEU A 523 4.17 15.90 22.55
N VAL A 524 4.29 15.14 21.47
CA VAL A 524 3.18 14.75 20.61
C VAL A 524 2.92 13.27 20.85
N SER A 525 1.72 12.92 21.28
CA SER A 525 1.29 11.54 21.47
C SER A 525 0.49 11.08 20.23
N PRO A 526 1.08 10.30 19.30
CA PRO A 526 0.45 9.93 18.03
C PRO A 526 -0.57 8.79 18.14
N THR A 527 -1.04 8.52 19.36
CA THR A 527 -2.18 7.65 19.66
C THR A 527 -3.50 8.42 19.64
N GLY A 528 -3.42 9.76 19.57
CA GLY A 528 -4.51 10.73 19.65
C GLY A 528 -5.47 10.83 18.46
N TRP A 529 -6.07 12.01 18.31
CA TRP A 529 -6.97 12.33 17.20
C TRP A 529 -6.26 12.35 15.83
N PRO A 530 -4.97 12.74 15.75
CA PRO A 530 -4.22 12.71 14.50
C PRO A 530 -3.17 11.62 14.42
N ASN A 531 -2.85 11.26 13.17
CA ASN A 531 -1.71 10.39 12.88
C ASN A 531 -0.37 11.06 13.27
N ALA A 532 0.65 10.28 13.63
CA ALA A 532 2.05 10.72 13.75
C ALA A 532 2.54 11.60 12.58
N ALA A 533 2.01 11.38 11.38
CA ALA A 533 2.30 12.22 10.22
C ALA A 533 1.88 13.70 10.41
N ALA A 534 1.01 14.00 11.36
CA ALA A 534 0.59 15.35 11.69
C ALA A 534 1.68 16.15 12.42
N ILE A 535 2.78 15.54 12.89
CA ILE A 535 3.90 16.25 13.54
C ILE A 535 4.46 17.39 12.68
N ASP A 536 4.38 17.26 11.36
CA ASP A 536 4.79 18.28 10.41
C ASP A 536 4.01 19.60 10.57
N ILE A 537 2.79 19.54 11.09
CA ILE A 537 1.97 20.70 11.42
C ILE A 537 2.58 21.45 12.61
N VAL A 538 3.06 20.73 13.62
CA VAL A 538 3.71 21.33 14.81
C VAL A 538 5.00 22.04 14.39
N TYR A 539 5.83 21.40 13.56
CA TYR A 539 7.05 22.04 13.05
C TYR A 539 6.76 23.31 12.28
N ASP A 540 5.78 23.29 11.37
CA ASP A 540 5.42 24.46 10.58
C ASP A 540 4.80 25.57 11.41
N LEU A 541 4.00 25.22 12.42
CA LEU A 541 3.45 26.20 13.36
C LEU A 541 4.58 26.89 14.13
N LEU A 542 5.53 26.13 14.67
CA LEU A 542 6.68 26.70 15.38
C LEU A 542 7.50 27.62 14.46
N HIS A 543 7.74 27.20 13.23
CA HIS A 543 8.45 27.98 12.23
C HIS A 543 7.71 29.29 11.91
N MET A 544 6.40 29.22 11.67
CA MET A 544 5.54 30.38 11.46
C MET A 544 5.54 31.34 12.65
N MET A 545 5.64 30.82 13.87
CA MET A 545 5.68 31.60 15.10
C MET A 545 7.09 32.07 15.51
N GLY A 546 8.11 31.75 14.72
CA GLY A 546 9.51 32.12 15.00
C GLY A 546 10.06 31.44 16.26
N ARG A 547 9.67 30.19 16.50
CA ARG A 547 10.01 29.38 17.69
C ARG A 547 10.60 28.03 17.30
N ASP A 548 11.49 28.01 16.31
CA ASP A 548 12.18 26.78 15.91
C ASP A 548 13.08 26.22 17.02
N ASP A 549 13.38 27.02 18.06
CA ASP A 549 14.13 26.66 19.27
C ASP A 549 13.45 25.58 20.13
N ILE A 550 12.14 25.37 19.98
CA ILE A 550 11.39 24.44 20.82
C ILE A 550 11.53 22.99 20.29
N PRO A 551 12.16 22.06 21.03
CA PRO A 551 12.19 20.65 20.65
C PRO A 551 10.78 20.05 20.68
N VAL A 552 10.51 19.17 19.71
CA VAL A 552 9.27 18.39 19.64
C VAL A 552 9.64 16.92 19.76
N GLY A 553 9.15 16.25 20.78
CA GLY A 553 9.28 14.81 20.96
C GLY A 553 8.05 14.10 20.41
N LEU A 554 8.24 13.06 19.63
CA LEU A 554 7.15 12.18 19.20
C LEU A 554 7.12 10.97 20.14
N GLY A 555 6.01 10.79 20.84
CA GLY A 555 5.74 9.62 21.66
C GLY A 555 5.53 8.38 20.79
N ASP A 556 5.60 7.21 21.43
CA ASP A 556 5.26 5.97 20.73
C ASP A 556 3.77 5.94 20.38
N VAL A 557 3.44 5.27 19.28
CA VAL A 557 2.08 5.00 18.80
C VAL A 557 1.40 3.88 19.59
N PHE A 558 2.04 3.38 20.65
CA PHE A 558 1.54 2.35 21.56
C PHE A 558 1.48 2.90 22.99
N ALA A 559 0.44 2.51 23.74
CA ALA A 559 0.26 2.96 25.13
C ALA A 559 1.33 2.36 26.06
N MET A 560 1.81 3.15 27.04
CA MET A 560 2.70 2.64 28.10
C MET A 560 2.04 1.46 28.84
N SER A 561 2.82 0.41 29.11
CA SER A 561 2.38 -0.81 29.82
C SER A 561 1.33 -1.67 29.11
N GLN A 562 1.00 -1.38 27.85
CA GLN A 562 0.33 -2.33 26.95
C GLN A 562 1.35 -2.94 26.00
N SER A 563 2.50 -3.34 26.55
CA SER A 563 3.54 -4.04 25.81
C SER A 563 3.30 -5.54 25.91
N ASP A 564 3.55 -6.23 24.82
CA ASP A 564 3.64 -7.67 24.83
C ASP A 564 4.76 -8.14 25.81
N GLN A 565 4.48 -9.17 26.61
CA GLN A 565 5.36 -9.63 27.70
C GLN A 565 6.69 -10.27 27.25
N ILE A 566 6.85 -10.63 25.97
CA ILE A 566 8.06 -11.29 25.43
C ILE A 566 8.71 -10.44 24.32
N PHE A 567 7.95 -9.56 23.65
CA PHE A 567 8.45 -8.62 22.65
C PHE A 567 7.81 -7.25 22.86
N HIS A 568 8.38 -6.46 23.78
CA HIS A 568 7.84 -5.20 24.28
C HIS A 568 7.53 -4.11 23.22
N LEU A 569 7.92 -4.34 21.97
CA LEU A 569 7.73 -3.45 20.83
C LEU A 569 6.33 -3.55 20.17
N VAL A 570 5.47 -4.49 20.56
CA VAL A 570 4.11 -4.62 20.01
C VAL A 570 3.08 -4.29 21.09
N GLY A 571 2.09 -3.45 20.77
CA GLY A 571 1.04 -3.03 21.69
C GLY A 571 -0.39 -3.18 21.20
N ASP A 572 -1.34 -3.09 22.14
CA ASP A 572 -2.79 -3.21 21.94
C ASP A 572 -3.41 -1.82 21.66
N CYS A 573 -4.16 -1.65 20.56
CA CYS A 573 -4.62 -0.35 20.05
C CYS A 573 -5.83 0.22 20.83
N LYS A 574 -5.86 0.10 22.16
CA LYS A 574 -7.05 0.40 22.98
C LYS A 574 -7.47 1.87 23.00
N TYR A 575 -6.52 2.81 23.00
CA TYR A 575 -6.84 4.24 23.08
C TYR A 575 -7.59 4.72 21.82
N ALA A 576 -7.15 4.32 20.62
CA ALA A 576 -7.83 4.66 19.37
C ALA A 576 -9.31 4.22 19.37
N LYS A 577 -9.62 3.07 20.00
CA LYS A 577 -11.00 2.56 20.12
C LYS A 577 -11.92 3.44 20.97
N ALA A 578 -11.39 4.38 21.75
CA ALA A 578 -12.16 5.28 22.61
C ALA A 578 -12.43 6.65 21.97
N ILE A 579 -11.82 6.96 20.83
CA ILE A 579 -12.04 8.22 20.11
C ILE A 579 -13.42 8.15 19.44
N PRO A 580 -14.27 9.20 19.54
CA PRO A 580 -15.55 9.25 18.83
C PRO A 580 -15.39 9.34 17.31
N HIS A 581 -16.26 8.66 16.59
CA HIS A 581 -16.25 8.62 15.13
C HIS A 581 -17.21 9.67 14.59
N GLY A 582 -16.77 10.47 13.62
CA GLY A 582 -17.65 11.32 12.82
C GLY A 582 -18.48 10.52 11.82
N SER A 583 -19.29 11.21 11.03
CA SER A 583 -20.13 10.59 9.97
C SER A 583 -19.33 9.83 8.90
N GLY A 584 -18.08 10.23 8.67
CA GLY A 584 -17.08 9.59 7.83
C GLY A 584 -15.96 8.94 8.63
N GLY A 585 -16.24 8.53 9.89
CA GLY A 585 -15.33 7.88 10.84
C GLY A 585 -14.11 8.68 11.23
N PHE A 586 -12.94 8.04 11.38
CA PHE A 586 -11.71 8.70 11.84
C PHE A 586 -11.20 9.80 10.90
N LEU A 587 -11.52 9.72 9.61
CA LEU A 587 -11.20 10.77 8.65
C LEU A 587 -11.80 12.13 9.06
N ASP A 588 -13.01 12.13 9.61
CA ASP A 588 -13.67 13.35 10.09
C ASP A 588 -13.09 13.81 11.44
N SER A 589 -12.50 12.90 12.20
CA SER A 589 -11.90 13.18 13.51
C SER A 589 -10.52 13.84 13.38
N ASP A 590 -9.69 13.42 12.42
CA ASP A 590 -8.39 14.05 12.13
C ASP A 590 -8.56 15.32 11.25
N THR A 591 -9.22 16.34 11.81
CA THR A 591 -9.51 17.61 11.13
C THR A 591 -8.28 18.45 10.79
N ILE A 592 -7.13 18.16 11.41
CA ILE A 592 -5.88 18.87 11.15
C ILE A 592 -5.03 18.15 10.09
N TYR A 593 -5.35 16.91 9.73
CA TYR A 593 -4.62 16.21 8.69
C TYR A 593 -4.64 16.96 7.36
N GLY A 594 -3.46 17.14 6.78
CA GLY A 594 -3.28 17.91 5.54
C GLY A 594 -3.10 19.42 5.76
N LEU A 595 -3.38 19.98 6.95
CA LEU A 595 -3.16 21.41 7.27
C LEU A 595 -1.70 21.85 7.07
N ALA A 596 -0.77 20.90 7.19
CA ALA A 596 0.64 21.01 6.83
C ALA A 596 0.91 21.55 5.41
N ARG A 597 -0.09 21.53 4.51
CA ARG A 597 -0.02 22.09 3.14
C ARG A 597 -0.43 23.57 3.06
N ASP A 598 -0.91 24.14 4.16
CA ASP A 598 -1.35 25.54 4.26
C ASP A 598 -0.41 26.41 5.12
N LEU A 599 0.54 25.80 5.83
CA LEU A 599 1.49 26.49 6.70
C LEU A 599 2.88 26.64 6.03
N PRO A 600 3.69 27.64 6.46
CA PRO A 600 5.08 27.76 6.02
C PRO A 600 5.92 26.55 6.43
N ARG A 601 6.63 25.94 5.48
CA ARG A 601 7.43 24.73 5.73
C ARG A 601 8.60 25.02 6.66
N SER A 602 8.59 24.36 7.81
CA SER A 602 9.77 24.31 8.68
C SER A 602 10.87 23.49 8.02
N PRO A 603 12.14 23.95 8.06
CA PRO A 603 13.27 23.11 7.66
C PRO A 603 13.42 21.85 8.51
N ARG A 604 12.81 21.80 9.69
CA ARG A 604 12.80 20.62 10.58
C ARG A 604 12.07 19.43 9.98
N ARG A 605 11.23 19.63 8.97
CA ARG A 605 10.63 18.53 8.18
C ARG A 605 11.69 17.68 7.49
N MET A 606 12.80 18.31 7.08
CA MET A 606 13.85 17.70 6.26
C MET A 606 14.89 16.93 7.11
N CYS A 607 14.87 17.11 8.43
CA CYS A 607 15.84 16.51 9.34
C CYS A 607 15.44 15.08 9.73
N ILE A 608 15.63 14.15 8.80
CA ILE A 608 16.10 12.82 9.17
C ILE A 608 17.52 12.76 8.61
N LEU A 609 18.50 13.04 9.46
CA LEU A 609 19.90 12.67 9.25
C LEU A 609 20.21 11.46 10.13
#